data_AF-A0A353H092-F1
#
_entry.id   AF-A0A353H092-F1
#
_cell.length_a   1.000
_cell.length_b   1.000
_cell.length_c   1.000
_cell.angle_alpha   90.00
_cell.angle_beta   90.00
_cell.angle_gamma   90.00
#
_symmetry.space_group_name_H-M   'P 1'
#
loop_
_entity.id
_entity.type
_entity.pdbx_description
1 polymer ?
#
loop_
_entity_poly.entity_id
_entity_poly.type
_entity_poly.pdbx_seq_one_letter_code
_entity_poly.pdbx_strand_id
1 'polypeptide(L)'
;MNPEFAGKASPRWNNTTKTIITLILAVLVLLLIYRFKYLISPVLIAVLISYLFHPIATFITQHVRISWKLATALLYLIFVAVLIALITWGGITVVNEVQNLIKFVENLVVNLPKIVSDFLSRPLMIGPFTIDLPHLDLTVLSTWLQGIVQPVITRAADLIGSIATGAASLLTWIGFTILVSYFISAETNGNGSKLISINFPGYQDDLVRMGTQLERIWNSFLRGQLIVVTITIAWYSLMLGSLGVSFF
;
A
#
# COMPACT_ATOMS: atom_id res chain seq x y z
N MET A 1 62.58 23.76 -17.19
CA MET A 1 61.45 23.26 -16.37
C MET A 1 61.05 24.39 -15.45
N ASN A 2 59.96 25.10 -15.78
CA ASN A 2 59.60 26.39 -15.19
C ASN A 2 58.89 26.20 -13.83
N PRO A 3 59.32 26.84 -12.72
CA PRO A 3 58.76 26.62 -11.37
C PRO A 3 57.48 27.43 -11.05
N GLU A 4 56.73 27.92 -12.04
CA GLU A 4 55.64 28.90 -11.84
C GLU A 4 54.28 28.37 -11.33
N PHE A 5 54.16 27.09 -10.97
CA PHE A 5 52.88 26.50 -10.52
C PHE A 5 52.83 26.14 -9.03
N ALA A 6 53.53 26.88 -8.17
CA ALA A 6 53.26 26.84 -6.73
C ALA A 6 51.83 27.39 -6.47
N GLY A 7 50.98 26.54 -5.89
CA GLY A 7 49.52 26.66 -5.88
C GLY A 7 48.96 28.04 -5.53
N LYS A 8 48.24 28.64 -6.48
CA LYS A 8 47.36 29.78 -6.22
C LYS A 8 46.18 29.33 -5.36
N ALA A 9 46.25 29.57 -4.05
CA ALA A 9 45.09 29.46 -3.18
C ALA A 9 43.98 30.40 -3.69
N SER A 10 42.75 29.88 -3.76
CA SER A 10 41.60 30.63 -4.25
C SER A 10 41.41 31.94 -3.46
N PRO A 11 41.04 33.05 -4.12
CA PRO A 11 40.84 34.33 -3.44
C PRO A 11 39.81 34.19 -2.32
N ARG A 12 40.09 34.80 -1.16
CA ARG A 12 39.17 34.80 -0.02
C ARG A 12 37.89 35.56 -0.40
N TRP A 13 36.75 34.90 -0.27
CA TRP A 13 35.46 35.48 -0.63
C TRP A 13 35.15 36.68 0.26
N ASN A 14 34.63 37.75 -0.34
CA ASN A 14 34.15 38.91 0.41
C ASN A 14 32.95 38.50 1.29
N ASN A 15 32.81 39.10 2.47
CA ASN A 15 31.74 38.78 3.43
C ASN A 15 30.35 38.90 2.79
N THR A 16 30.12 39.91 1.95
CA THR A 16 28.86 40.08 1.21
C THR A 16 28.58 38.90 0.28
N THR A 17 29.59 38.42 -0.46
CA THR A 17 29.48 37.27 -1.35
C THR A 17 29.17 35.99 -0.57
N LYS A 18 29.82 35.80 0.59
CA LYS A 18 29.56 34.67 1.48
C LYS A 18 28.12 34.67 2.00
N THR A 19 27.58 35.83 2.39
CA THR A 19 26.18 35.96 2.84
C THR A 19 25.20 35.67 1.71
N ILE A 20 25.41 36.24 0.53
CA ILE A 20 24.54 36.00 -0.64
C ILE A 20 24.51 34.51 -1.00
N ILE A 21 25.67 33.86 -1.07
CA ILE A 21 25.75 32.45 -1.45
C ILE A 21 25.14 31.56 -0.36
N THR A 22 25.34 31.87 0.91
CA THR A 22 24.71 31.14 2.02
C THR A 22 23.18 31.27 1.97
N LEU A 23 22.67 32.47 1.68
CA LEU A 23 21.24 32.72 1.53
C LEU A 23 20.65 31.96 0.34
N ILE A 24 21.31 32.02 -0.83
CA ILE A 24 20.90 31.27 -2.02
C ILE A 24 20.90 29.77 -1.73
N LEU A 25 21.95 29.26 -1.08
CA LEU A 25 22.04 27.85 -0.73
C LEU A 25 20.95 27.45 0.27
N ALA A 26 20.64 28.29 1.26
CA ALA A 26 19.56 28.05 2.21
C ALA A 26 18.18 28.02 1.52
N VAL A 27 17.91 28.97 0.61
CA VAL A 27 16.68 28.97 -0.19
C VAL A 27 16.60 27.74 -1.08
N LEU A 28 17.73 27.33 -1.69
CA LEU A 28 17.79 26.15 -2.54
C LEU A 28 17.50 24.87 -1.75
N VAL A 29 18.05 24.74 -0.54
CA VAL A 29 17.76 23.62 0.38
C VAL A 29 16.29 23.62 0.80
N LEU A 30 15.73 24.78 1.17
CA LEU A 30 14.29 24.89 1.51
C LEU A 30 13.39 24.52 0.33
N LEU A 31 13.73 24.96 -0.87
CA LEU A 31 12.99 24.62 -2.09
C LEU A 31 13.10 23.13 -2.40
N LEU A 32 14.29 22.54 -2.21
CA LEU A 32 14.53 21.10 -2.33
C LEU A 32 13.63 20.31 -1.36
N ILE A 33 13.62 20.69 -0.08
CA ILE A 33 12.76 20.06 0.94
C ILE A 33 11.28 20.20 0.58
N TYR A 34 10.84 21.39 0.16
CA TYR A 34 9.46 21.61 -0.25
C TYR A 34 9.07 20.75 -1.47
N ARG A 35 9.99 20.63 -2.45
CA ARG A 35 9.78 19.83 -3.67
C ARG A 35 9.69 18.33 -3.37
N PHE A 36 10.53 17.83 -2.46
CA PHE A 36 10.61 16.40 -2.13
C PHE A 36 9.90 16.02 -0.82
N LYS A 37 9.05 16.90 -0.26
CA LYS A 37 8.30 16.60 0.97
C LYS A 37 7.51 15.29 0.89
N TYR A 38 6.99 14.95 -0.30
CA TYR A 38 6.26 13.71 -0.53
C TYR A 38 7.15 12.46 -0.52
N LEU A 39 8.47 12.60 -0.73
CA LEU A 39 9.43 11.49 -0.61
C LEU A 39 9.84 11.22 0.84
N ILE A 40 9.66 12.19 1.75
CA ILE A 40 10.06 12.03 3.16
C ILE A 40 9.35 10.83 3.78
N SER A 41 8.04 10.70 3.58
CA SER A 41 7.25 9.59 4.15
C SER A 41 7.72 8.21 3.63
N PRO A 42 7.79 7.96 2.30
CA PRO A 42 8.37 6.72 1.75
C PRO A 42 9.79 6.42 2.24
N VAL A 43 10.66 7.42 2.30
CA VAL A 43 12.06 7.22 2.74
C VAL A 43 12.12 6.85 4.22
N LEU A 44 11.32 7.50 5.07
CA LEU A 44 11.24 7.14 6.49
C LEU A 44 10.75 5.69 6.66
N ILE A 45 9.70 5.30 5.94
CA ILE A 45 9.19 3.92 5.96
C ILE A 45 10.25 2.95 5.43
N ALA A 46 11.01 3.32 4.40
CA ALA A 46 12.09 2.51 3.87
C ALA A 46 13.20 2.27 4.90
N VAL A 47 13.59 3.30 5.67
CA VAL A 47 14.52 3.15 6.79
C VAL A 47 13.96 2.20 7.84
N LEU A 48 12.67 2.34 8.18
CA LEU A 48 12.00 1.44 9.13
C LEU A 48 11.96 -0.01 8.65
N ILE A 49 11.62 -0.26 7.38
CA ILE A 49 11.60 -1.62 6.80
C ILE A 49 13.01 -2.21 6.77
N SER A 50 14.00 -1.44 6.34
CA SER A 50 15.39 -1.88 6.30
C SER A 50 15.88 -2.30 7.68
N TYR A 51 15.54 -1.50 8.67
CA TYR A 51 15.82 -1.79 10.07
C TYR A 51 15.10 -3.05 10.56
N LEU A 52 13.80 -3.18 10.28
CA LEU A 52 12.98 -4.33 10.64
C LEU A 52 13.50 -5.64 10.00
N PHE A 53 14.01 -5.56 8.78
CA PHE A 53 14.48 -6.72 8.01
C PHE A 53 15.92 -7.11 8.36
N HIS A 54 16.69 -6.22 8.98
CA HIS A 54 18.06 -6.49 9.38
C HIS A 54 18.24 -7.77 10.23
N PRO A 55 17.48 -8.01 11.33
CA PRO A 55 17.61 -9.25 12.10
C PRO A 55 17.24 -10.48 11.28
N ILE A 56 16.24 -10.39 10.40
CA ILE A 56 15.82 -11.50 9.53
C ILE A 56 16.92 -11.82 8.50
N ALA A 57 17.48 -10.80 7.86
CA ALA A 57 18.59 -10.95 6.92
C ALA A 57 19.83 -11.55 7.61
N THR A 58 20.11 -11.12 8.84
CA THR A 58 21.21 -11.68 9.66
C THR A 58 20.96 -13.14 9.99
N PHE A 59 19.75 -13.48 10.42
CA PHE A 59 19.34 -14.86 10.70
C PHE A 59 19.49 -15.75 9.46
N ILE A 60 19.01 -15.31 8.29
CA ILE A 60 19.16 -16.02 7.02
C ILE A 60 20.63 -16.20 6.65
N THR A 61 21.43 -15.13 6.74
CA THR A 61 22.86 -15.16 6.40
C THR A 61 23.60 -16.18 7.29
N GLN A 62 23.31 -16.21 8.58
CA GLN A 62 23.96 -17.11 9.55
C GLN A 62 23.51 -18.57 9.40
N HIS A 63 22.21 -18.83 9.20
CA HIS A 63 21.68 -20.20 9.12
C HIS A 63 21.88 -20.83 7.73
N VAL A 64 21.74 -20.05 6.67
CA VAL A 64 21.81 -20.51 5.27
C VAL A 64 23.22 -20.36 4.68
N ARG A 65 24.15 -19.67 5.38
CA ARG A 65 25.56 -19.46 5.00
C ARG A 65 25.77 -18.85 3.60
N ILE A 66 24.89 -17.95 3.19
CA ILE A 66 24.99 -17.20 1.93
C ILE A 66 25.58 -15.81 2.16
N SER A 67 26.04 -15.13 1.09
CA SER A 67 26.55 -13.76 1.23
C SER A 67 25.43 -12.79 1.64
N TRP A 68 25.78 -11.76 2.42
CA TRP A 68 24.80 -10.77 2.91
C TRP A 68 23.93 -10.18 1.80
N LYS A 69 24.55 -9.83 0.66
CA LYS A 69 23.84 -9.26 -0.49
C LYS A 69 22.82 -10.22 -1.11
N LEU A 70 23.13 -11.52 -1.13
CA LEU A 70 22.19 -12.53 -1.61
C LEU A 70 21.05 -12.76 -0.61
N ALA A 71 21.37 -12.80 0.68
CA ALA A 71 20.36 -12.94 1.74
C ALA A 71 19.35 -11.78 1.72
N THR A 72 19.84 -10.54 1.63
CA THR A 72 18.98 -9.36 1.53
C THR A 72 18.19 -9.36 0.22
N ALA A 73 18.83 -9.60 -0.93
CA ALA A 73 18.11 -9.66 -2.20
C ALA A 73 16.98 -10.70 -2.20
N LEU A 74 17.25 -11.91 -1.70
CA LEU A 74 16.25 -12.97 -1.64
C LEU A 74 15.12 -12.64 -0.66
N LEU A 75 15.44 -12.08 0.51
CA LEU A 75 14.44 -11.63 1.50
C LEU A 75 13.50 -10.59 0.90
N TYR A 76 14.04 -9.57 0.22
CA TYR A 76 13.23 -8.52 -0.41
C TYR A 76 12.42 -9.05 -1.59
N LEU A 77 12.96 -9.99 -2.37
CA LEU A 77 12.24 -10.63 -3.47
C LEU A 77 11.03 -11.43 -2.93
N ILE A 78 11.24 -12.25 -1.90
CA ILE A 78 10.15 -12.98 -1.24
C ILE A 78 9.12 -12.01 -0.68
N PHE A 79 9.56 -10.93 -0.03
CA PHE A 79 8.66 -9.91 0.51
C PHE A 79 7.80 -9.25 -0.58
N VAL A 80 8.40 -8.88 -1.71
CA VAL A 80 7.68 -8.33 -2.87
C VAL A 80 6.70 -9.36 -3.44
N ALA A 81 7.11 -10.61 -3.59
CA ALA A 81 6.25 -11.67 -4.09
C ALA A 81 5.03 -11.89 -3.19
N VAL A 82 5.23 -11.91 -1.87
CA VAL A 82 4.14 -12.02 -0.88
C VAL A 82 3.22 -10.80 -0.94
N LEU A 83 3.77 -9.59 -1.04
CA LEU A 83 2.95 -8.38 -1.16
C LEU A 83 2.12 -8.38 -2.45
N ILE A 84 2.70 -8.74 -3.59
CA ILE A 84 1.97 -8.85 -4.86
C ILE A 84 0.88 -9.90 -4.72
N ALA A 85 1.17 -11.08 -4.17
CA ALA A 85 0.18 -12.13 -3.96
C ALA A 85 -1.00 -11.65 -3.09
N LEU A 86 -0.72 -10.96 -1.98
CA LEU A 86 -1.74 -10.41 -1.09
C LEU A 86 -2.58 -9.31 -1.76
N ILE A 87 -1.95 -8.38 -2.47
CA ILE A 87 -2.63 -7.29 -3.16
C ILE A 87 -3.47 -7.83 -4.31
N THR A 88 -2.93 -8.77 -5.10
CA THR A 88 -3.65 -9.40 -6.20
C THR A 88 -4.83 -10.21 -5.68
N TRP A 89 -4.63 -11.04 -4.64
CA TRP A 89 -5.72 -11.82 -4.08
C TRP A 89 -6.82 -10.93 -3.47
N GLY A 90 -6.45 -9.97 -2.64
CA GLY A 90 -7.41 -9.02 -2.05
C GLY A 90 -8.11 -8.17 -3.11
N GLY A 91 -7.36 -7.69 -4.11
CA GLY A 91 -7.88 -6.87 -5.19
C GLY A 91 -8.85 -7.61 -6.09
N ILE A 92 -8.54 -8.85 -6.49
CA ILE A 92 -9.43 -9.69 -7.31
C ILE A 92 -10.74 -9.94 -6.56
N THR A 93 -10.69 -10.28 -5.27
CA THR A 93 -11.90 -10.51 -4.46
C THR A 93 -12.80 -9.28 -4.45
N VAL A 94 -12.24 -8.10 -4.13
CA VAL A 94 -13.04 -6.85 -4.10
C VAL A 94 -13.64 -6.52 -5.47
N VAL A 95 -12.85 -6.63 -6.54
CA VAL A 95 -13.33 -6.35 -7.90
C VAL A 95 -14.43 -7.33 -8.31
N ASN A 96 -14.30 -8.61 -7.97
CA ASN A 96 -15.31 -9.62 -8.25
C ASN A 96 -16.62 -9.32 -7.51
N GLU A 97 -16.56 -8.91 -6.24
CA GLU A 97 -17.76 -8.52 -5.49
C GLU A 97 -18.49 -7.33 -6.14
N VAL A 98 -17.74 -6.31 -6.58
CA VAL A 98 -18.34 -5.16 -7.28
C VAL A 98 -18.94 -5.59 -8.61
N GLN A 99 -18.27 -6.46 -9.37
CA GLN A 99 -18.82 -7.01 -10.63
C GLN A 99 -20.08 -7.85 -10.40
N ASN A 100 -20.13 -8.65 -9.34
CA ASN A 100 -21.31 -9.44 -8.98
C ASN A 100 -22.48 -8.53 -8.62
N LEU A 101 -22.24 -7.43 -7.90
CA LEU A 101 -23.25 -6.42 -7.63
C LEU A 101 -23.77 -5.79 -8.93
N ILE A 102 -22.88 -5.39 -9.85
CA ILE A 102 -23.27 -4.84 -11.15
C ILE A 102 -24.16 -5.84 -11.91
N LYS A 103 -23.73 -7.09 -12.05
CA LYS A 103 -24.50 -8.14 -12.74
C LYS A 103 -25.85 -8.41 -12.07
N PHE A 104 -25.90 -8.42 -10.74
CA PHE A 104 -27.15 -8.58 -9.99
C PHE A 104 -28.13 -7.45 -10.30
N VAL A 105 -27.63 -6.21 -10.27
CA VAL A 105 -28.40 -5.01 -10.54
C VAL A 105 -28.88 -4.96 -12.00
N GLU A 106 -28.01 -5.29 -12.97
CA GLU A 106 -28.39 -5.41 -14.40
C GLU A 106 -29.46 -6.49 -14.62
N ASN A 107 -29.31 -7.65 -13.98
CA ASN A 107 -30.26 -8.75 -14.07
C ASN A 107 -31.64 -8.34 -13.52
N LEU A 108 -31.66 -7.61 -12.40
CA LEU A 108 -32.89 -7.02 -11.86
C LEU A 108 -33.56 -6.09 -12.88
N VAL A 109 -32.81 -5.20 -13.56
CA VAL A 109 -33.38 -4.28 -14.56
C VAL A 109 -34.00 -5.02 -15.74
N VAL A 110 -33.33 -6.05 -16.24
CA VAL A 110 -33.79 -6.81 -17.42
C VAL A 110 -34.98 -7.71 -17.08
N ASN A 111 -35.01 -8.32 -15.89
CA ASN A 111 -35.98 -9.34 -15.55
C ASN A 111 -37.16 -8.85 -14.71
N LEU A 112 -37.06 -7.73 -13.99
CA LEU A 112 -38.19 -7.16 -13.23
C LEU A 112 -39.42 -6.90 -14.11
N PRO A 113 -39.32 -6.24 -15.29
CA PRO A 113 -40.47 -6.02 -16.14
C PRO A 113 -41.14 -7.32 -16.59
N LYS A 114 -40.35 -8.37 -16.85
CA LYS A 114 -40.85 -9.70 -17.23
C LYS A 114 -41.56 -10.42 -16.08
N ILE A 115 -40.99 -10.36 -14.87
CA ILE A 115 -41.61 -10.94 -13.68
C ILE A 115 -42.95 -10.26 -13.38
N VAL A 116 -42.98 -8.93 -13.51
CA VAL A 116 -44.21 -8.15 -13.34
C VAL A 116 -45.22 -8.45 -14.46
N SER A 117 -44.78 -8.56 -15.72
CA SER A 117 -45.67 -8.90 -16.84
C SER A 117 -46.27 -10.30 -16.69
N ASP A 118 -45.48 -11.29 -16.29
CA ASP A 118 -45.94 -12.66 -16.10
C ASP A 118 -46.93 -12.78 -14.94
N PHE A 119 -46.74 -11.96 -13.88
CA PHE A 119 -47.66 -11.90 -12.76
C PHE A 119 -48.99 -11.23 -13.14
N LEU A 120 -48.93 -10.12 -13.89
CA LEU A 120 -50.12 -9.37 -14.34
C LEU A 120 -50.89 -10.08 -15.46
N SER A 121 -50.23 -10.94 -16.24
CA SER A 121 -50.85 -11.70 -17.33
C SER A 121 -51.63 -12.93 -16.83
N ARG A 122 -51.59 -13.23 -15.54
CA ARG A 122 -52.44 -14.26 -14.92
C ARG A 122 -53.73 -13.61 -14.44
N PRO A 123 -54.91 -13.96 -14.99
CA PRO A 123 -56.16 -13.40 -14.52
C PRO A 123 -56.37 -13.78 -13.06
N LEU A 124 -56.60 -12.78 -12.20
CA LEU A 124 -56.86 -12.99 -10.78
C LEU A 124 -58.30 -13.50 -10.66
N MET A 125 -58.45 -14.83 -10.61
CA MET A 125 -59.74 -15.47 -10.38
C MET A 125 -60.07 -15.43 -8.89
N ILE A 126 -60.95 -14.51 -8.50
CA ILE A 126 -61.55 -14.47 -7.17
C ILE A 126 -62.99 -14.98 -7.31
N GLY A 127 -63.18 -16.29 -7.17
CA GLY A 127 -64.49 -16.93 -7.38
C GLY A 127 -64.96 -16.82 -8.84
N PRO A 128 -66.26 -16.54 -9.11
CA PRO A 128 -66.78 -16.41 -10.49
C PRO A 128 -66.40 -15.10 -11.20
N PHE A 129 -65.62 -14.22 -10.57
CA PHE A 129 -65.21 -12.94 -11.13
C PHE A 129 -63.76 -13.03 -11.67
N THR A 130 -63.61 -12.75 -12.96
CA THR A 130 -62.30 -12.57 -13.62
C THR A 130 -61.90 -11.11 -13.53
N ILE A 131 -60.92 -10.79 -12.69
CA ILE A 131 -60.31 -9.46 -12.65
C ILE A 131 -59.12 -9.49 -13.60
N ASP A 132 -59.32 -8.93 -14.81
CA ASP A 132 -58.22 -8.61 -15.70
C ASP A 132 -57.55 -7.33 -15.17
N LEU A 133 -56.28 -7.44 -14.77
CA LEU A 133 -55.52 -6.26 -14.38
C LEU A 133 -55.23 -5.42 -15.63
N PRO A 134 -55.36 -4.07 -15.57
CA PRO A 134 -55.01 -3.20 -16.67
C PRO A 134 -53.59 -3.51 -17.14
N HIS A 135 -53.36 -3.52 -18.45
CA HIS A 135 -52.03 -3.62 -19.04
C HIS A 135 -51.18 -2.44 -18.56
N LEU A 136 -50.45 -2.65 -17.47
CA LEU A 136 -49.55 -1.67 -16.90
C LEU A 136 -48.50 -1.34 -17.96
N ASP A 137 -48.29 -0.07 -18.25
CA ASP A 137 -47.28 0.34 -19.23
C ASP A 137 -45.88 0.04 -18.68
N LEU A 138 -45.35 -1.11 -19.06
CA LEU A 138 -44.03 -1.59 -18.62
C LEU A 138 -42.91 -0.65 -19.07
N THR A 139 -43.15 0.22 -20.05
CA THR A 139 -42.18 1.23 -20.48
C THR A 139 -41.96 2.28 -19.40
N VAL A 140 -43.01 2.70 -18.68
CA VAL A 140 -42.92 3.65 -17.57
C VAL A 140 -42.15 3.04 -16.40
N LEU A 141 -42.44 1.78 -16.06
CA LEU A 141 -41.71 1.03 -15.04
C LEU A 141 -40.22 0.91 -15.40
N SER A 142 -39.91 0.59 -16.66
CA SER A 142 -38.53 0.48 -17.12
C SER A 142 -37.76 1.80 -17.04
N THR A 143 -38.41 2.92 -17.38
CA THR A 143 -37.80 4.25 -17.38
C THR A 143 -37.50 4.72 -15.95
N TRP A 144 -38.44 4.49 -15.02
CA TRP A 144 -38.24 4.78 -13.60
C TRP A 144 -37.14 3.92 -12.98
N LEU A 145 -37.13 2.62 -13.30
CA LEU A 145 -36.14 1.67 -12.81
C LEU A 145 -34.73 2.04 -13.31
N GLN A 146 -34.59 2.41 -14.59
CA GLN A 146 -33.33 2.88 -15.16
C GLN A 146 -32.83 4.15 -14.47
N GLY A 147 -33.72 5.09 -14.13
CA GLY A 147 -33.35 6.32 -13.43
C GLY A 147 -32.72 6.09 -12.05
N ILE A 148 -33.07 4.99 -11.37
CA ILE A 148 -32.51 4.63 -10.06
C ILE A 148 -31.27 3.74 -10.21
N VAL A 149 -31.30 2.81 -11.17
CA VAL A 149 -30.28 1.78 -11.31
C VAL A 149 -29.04 2.26 -12.06
N GLN A 150 -29.19 3.04 -13.14
CA GLN A 150 -28.05 3.49 -13.93
C GLN A 150 -26.98 4.21 -13.09
N PRO A 151 -27.34 5.13 -12.17
CA PRO A 151 -26.36 5.76 -11.29
C PRO A 151 -25.59 4.78 -10.40
N VAL A 152 -26.22 3.68 -9.97
CA VAL A 152 -25.57 2.66 -9.13
C VAL A 152 -24.55 1.88 -9.95
N ILE A 153 -24.89 1.49 -11.19
CA ILE A 153 -23.99 0.82 -12.11
C ILE A 153 -22.79 1.72 -12.44
N THR A 154 -23.04 2.99 -12.79
CA THR A 154 -21.97 3.95 -13.09
C THR A 154 -21.04 4.12 -11.90
N ARG A 155 -21.58 4.32 -10.69
CA ARG A 155 -20.74 4.45 -9.48
C ARG A 155 -19.94 3.18 -9.20
N ALA A 156 -20.53 1.99 -9.38
CA ALA A 156 -19.82 0.73 -9.21
C ALA A 156 -18.68 0.56 -10.24
N ALA A 157 -18.90 0.96 -11.50
CA ALA A 157 -17.87 0.97 -12.53
C ALA A 157 -16.75 1.99 -12.23
N ASP A 158 -17.11 3.20 -11.78
CA ASP A 158 -16.16 4.23 -11.36
C ASP A 158 -15.31 3.75 -10.17
N LEU A 159 -15.91 3.02 -9.23
CA LEU A 159 -15.18 2.42 -8.12
C LEU A 159 -14.12 1.44 -8.62
N ILE A 160 -14.44 0.54 -9.56
CA ILE A 160 -13.45 -0.37 -10.18
C ILE A 160 -12.31 0.43 -10.83
N GLY A 161 -12.63 1.48 -11.59
CA GLY A 161 -11.63 2.35 -12.20
C GLY A 161 -10.75 3.07 -11.18
N SER A 162 -11.34 3.56 -10.08
CA SER A 162 -10.63 4.22 -8.99
C SER A 162 -9.71 3.26 -8.21
N ILE A 163 -10.12 2.00 -8.05
CA ILE A 163 -9.28 0.97 -7.42
C ILE A 163 -8.08 0.65 -8.32
N ALA A 164 -8.28 0.51 -9.63
CA ALA A 164 -7.19 0.23 -10.57
C ALA A 164 -6.15 1.37 -10.61
N THR A 165 -6.62 2.61 -10.70
CA THR A 165 -5.74 3.80 -10.71
C THR A 165 -5.06 4.02 -9.35
N GLY A 166 -5.79 3.84 -8.25
CA GLY A 166 -5.25 3.87 -6.90
C GLY A 166 -4.19 2.79 -6.67
N ALA A 167 -4.44 1.55 -7.11
CA ALA A 167 -3.51 0.44 -7.01
C ALA A 167 -2.20 0.71 -7.76
N ALA A 168 -2.25 1.26 -8.98
CA ALA A 168 -1.06 1.62 -9.73
C ALA A 168 -0.20 2.68 -8.98
N SER A 169 -0.85 3.68 -8.38
CA SER A 169 -0.17 4.68 -7.56
C SER A 169 0.45 4.06 -6.30
N LEU A 170 -0.30 3.23 -5.57
CA LEU A 170 0.17 2.54 -4.38
C LEU A 170 1.35 1.61 -4.68
N LEU A 171 1.28 0.83 -5.75
CA LEU A 171 2.38 -0.05 -6.19
C LEU A 171 3.63 0.75 -6.53
N THR A 172 3.48 1.94 -7.12
CA THR A 172 4.62 2.83 -7.40
C THR A 172 5.28 3.31 -6.10
N TRP A 173 4.49 3.77 -5.13
CA TRP A 173 5.01 4.24 -3.84
C TRP A 173 5.61 3.12 -2.99
N ILE A 174 4.95 1.97 -2.92
CA ILE A 174 5.44 0.77 -2.23
C ILE A 174 6.72 0.28 -2.92
N GLY A 175 6.73 0.18 -4.25
CA GLY A 175 7.89 -0.22 -5.02
C GLY A 175 9.10 0.68 -4.77
N PHE A 176 8.91 2.01 -4.81
CA PHE A 176 9.96 2.97 -4.46
C PHE A 176 10.46 2.77 -3.02
N THR A 177 9.54 2.64 -2.06
CA THR A 177 9.86 2.44 -0.64
C THR A 177 10.70 1.17 -0.44
N ILE A 178 10.28 0.05 -1.02
CA ILE A 178 10.96 -1.24 -0.93
C ILE A 178 12.34 -1.17 -1.59
N LEU A 179 12.45 -0.51 -2.74
CA LEU A 179 13.71 -0.35 -3.46
C LEU A 179 14.73 0.48 -2.65
N VAL A 180 14.30 1.60 -2.07
CA VAL A 180 15.16 2.40 -1.17
C VAL A 180 15.56 1.58 0.05
N SER A 181 14.62 0.86 0.65
CA SER A 181 14.84 -0.01 1.80
C SER A 181 15.87 -1.10 1.50
N TYR A 182 15.75 -1.74 0.33
CA TYR A 182 16.68 -2.74 -0.17
C TYR A 182 18.08 -2.15 -0.34
N PHE A 183 18.22 -0.99 -0.96
CA PHE A 183 19.53 -0.36 -1.14
C PHE A 183 20.21 -0.03 0.20
N ILE A 184 19.46 0.51 1.17
CA ILE A 184 19.97 0.76 2.52
C ILE A 184 20.48 -0.54 3.16
N SER A 185 19.68 -1.61 3.09
CA SER A 185 20.00 -2.91 3.69
C SER A 185 21.18 -3.61 3.00
N ALA A 186 21.24 -3.55 1.67
CA ALA A 186 22.30 -4.16 0.86
C ALA A 186 23.66 -3.49 1.08
N GLU A 187 23.70 -2.15 1.21
CA GLU A 187 24.93 -1.37 1.38
C GLU A 187 25.53 -1.51 2.78
N THR A 188 24.70 -1.84 3.77
CA THR A 188 25.10 -2.01 5.18
C THR A 188 26.08 -3.19 5.38
N ASN A 189 26.16 -4.14 4.44
CA ASN A 189 27.06 -5.31 4.49
C ASN A 189 27.00 -6.10 5.81
N GLY A 190 25.83 -6.15 6.46
CA GLY A 190 25.62 -6.89 7.72
C GLY A 190 26.19 -6.21 8.97
N ASN A 191 26.80 -5.03 8.83
CA ASN A 191 27.26 -4.24 9.97
C ASN A 191 26.17 -3.23 10.34
N GLY A 192 25.33 -3.54 11.32
CA GLY A 192 24.27 -2.64 11.78
C GLY A 192 24.72 -1.21 12.12
N SER A 193 26.00 -1.02 12.50
CA SER A 193 26.61 0.30 12.71
C SER A 193 26.76 1.15 11.44
N LYS A 194 26.71 0.55 10.24
CA LYS A 194 26.75 1.24 8.95
C LYS A 194 25.39 1.68 8.43
N LEU A 195 24.27 1.22 9.02
CA LEU A 195 22.92 1.70 8.65
C LEU A 195 22.80 3.23 8.79
N ILE A 196 23.60 3.82 9.69
CA ILE A 196 23.64 5.26 10.00
C ILE A 196 25.08 5.76 9.99
N SER A 197 25.92 5.32 9.03
CA SER A 197 27.26 5.92 8.85
C SER A 197 27.19 7.30 8.17
N ILE A 198 26.21 8.12 8.55
CA ILE A 198 26.28 9.54 8.28
C ILE A 198 27.30 10.07 9.28
N ASN A 199 28.50 10.41 8.79
CA ASN A 199 29.54 11.04 9.58
C ASN A 199 29.08 12.46 9.98
N PHE A 200 28.17 12.56 10.96
CA PHE A 200 27.93 13.79 11.70
C PHE A 200 29.03 13.88 12.77
N PRO A 201 30.06 14.72 12.59
CA PRO A 201 31.10 14.86 13.59
C PRO A 201 30.48 15.28 14.93
N GLY A 202 30.68 14.44 15.97
CA GLY A 202 30.22 14.68 17.34
C GLY A 202 28.93 13.97 17.79
N TYR A 203 28.15 13.34 16.90
CA TYR A 203 26.84 12.71 17.25
C TYR A 203 26.74 11.21 16.95
N GLN A 204 27.85 10.55 16.62
CA GLN A 204 27.84 9.13 16.24
C GLN A 204 27.45 8.20 17.38
N ASP A 205 27.95 8.45 18.58
CA ASP A 205 27.64 7.61 19.74
C ASP A 205 26.15 7.69 20.10
N ASP A 206 25.55 8.87 19.98
CA ASP A 206 24.11 9.06 20.21
C ASP A 206 23.26 8.31 19.18
N LEU A 207 23.64 8.36 17.90
CA LEU A 207 22.93 7.64 16.83
C LEU A 207 23.03 6.12 17.01
N VAL A 208 24.19 5.60 17.41
CA VAL A 208 24.38 4.17 17.72
C VAL A 208 23.53 3.77 18.94
N ARG A 209 23.51 4.60 19.98
CA ARG A 209 22.71 4.36 21.18
C ARG A 209 21.20 4.41 20.88
N MET A 210 20.74 5.34 20.06
CA MET A 210 19.35 5.37 19.58
C MET A 210 19.01 4.13 18.77
N GLY A 211 19.91 3.71 17.87
CA GLY A 211 19.73 2.50 17.07
C GLY A 211 19.57 1.24 17.91
N THR A 212 20.42 1.04 18.92
CA THR A 212 20.33 -0.12 19.83
C THR A 212 19.08 -0.10 20.71
N GLN A 213 18.65 1.09 21.17
CA GLN A 213 17.40 1.22 21.93
C GLN A 213 16.17 0.93 21.06
N LEU A 214 16.14 1.44 19.83
CA LEU A 214 15.11 1.12 18.86
C LEU A 214 15.04 -0.39 18.63
N GLU A 215 16.17 -1.10 18.61
CA GLU A 215 16.24 -2.55 18.37
C GLU A 215 15.48 -3.31 19.43
N ARG A 216 15.76 -2.94 20.68
CA ARG A 216 15.15 -3.56 21.85
C ARG A 216 13.65 -3.29 21.89
N ILE A 217 13.22 -2.06 21.59
CA ILE A 217 11.80 -1.68 21.53
C ILE A 217 11.10 -2.47 20.43
N TRP A 218 11.67 -2.50 19.22
CA TRP A 218 11.11 -3.21 18.09
C TRP A 218 11.04 -4.72 18.30
N ASN A 219 12.09 -5.34 18.84
CA ASN A 219 12.08 -6.77 19.14
C ASN A 219 10.98 -7.11 20.17
N SER A 220 10.84 -6.29 21.20
CA SER A 220 9.75 -6.43 22.18
C SER A 220 8.37 -6.24 21.55
N PHE A 221 8.23 -5.24 20.67
CA PHE A 221 6.98 -4.96 19.96
C PHE A 221 6.58 -6.11 19.02
N LEU A 222 7.50 -6.59 18.18
CA LEU A 222 7.23 -7.69 17.24
C LEU A 222 6.85 -8.97 17.97
N ARG A 223 7.57 -9.31 19.04
CA ARG A 223 7.22 -10.46 19.87
C ARG A 223 5.83 -10.30 20.49
N GLY A 224 5.50 -9.11 20.99
CA GLY A 224 4.16 -8.79 21.50
C GLY A 224 3.09 -8.91 20.43
N GLN A 225 3.30 -8.30 19.26
CA GLN A 225 2.36 -8.30 18.14
C GLN A 225 2.13 -9.70 17.59
N LEU A 226 3.19 -10.52 17.47
CA LEU A 226 3.07 -11.91 17.04
C LEU A 226 2.22 -12.73 18.02
N ILE A 227 2.39 -12.55 19.33
CA ILE A 227 1.56 -13.21 20.34
C ILE A 227 0.10 -12.76 20.20
N VAL A 228 -0.15 -11.45 20.08
CA VAL A 228 -1.52 -10.92 19.92
C VAL A 228 -2.17 -11.44 18.64
N VAL A 229 -1.47 -11.40 17.51
CA VAL A 229 -1.97 -11.91 16.22
C VAL A 229 -2.27 -13.39 16.31
N THR A 230 -1.39 -14.18 16.93
CA THR A 230 -1.60 -15.63 17.10
C THR A 230 -2.82 -15.92 17.96
N ILE A 231 -2.96 -15.24 19.11
CA ILE A 231 -4.13 -15.37 19.99
C ILE A 231 -5.40 -14.95 19.25
N THR A 232 -5.34 -13.87 18.48
CA THR A 232 -6.48 -13.34 17.72
C THR A 232 -6.93 -14.33 16.64
N ILE A 233 -5.99 -14.89 15.87
CA ILE A 233 -6.29 -15.91 14.85
C ILE A 233 -6.89 -17.16 15.52
N ALA A 234 -6.28 -17.63 16.61
CA ALA A 234 -6.78 -18.79 17.34
C ALA A 234 -8.20 -18.55 17.88
N TRP A 235 -8.44 -17.38 18.46
CA TRP A 235 -9.75 -17.00 18.99
C TRP A 235 -10.82 -16.91 17.91
N TYR A 236 -10.55 -16.20 16.80
CA TYR A 236 -11.50 -16.09 15.70
C TYR A 236 -11.74 -17.43 15.01
N SER A 237 -10.70 -18.24 14.84
CA SER A 237 -10.85 -19.58 14.27
C SER A 237 -11.75 -20.47 15.15
N LEU A 238 -11.57 -20.40 16.48
CA LEU A 238 -12.44 -21.12 17.43
C LEU A 238 -13.88 -20.58 17.41
N MET A 239 -14.08 -19.27 17.46
CA MET A 239 -15.44 -18.69 17.42
C MET A 239 -16.15 -19.02 16.11
N LEU A 240 -15.53 -18.77 14.96
CA LEU A 240 -16.15 -19.02 13.65
C LEU A 240 -16.34 -20.52 13.39
N GLY A 241 -15.38 -21.34 13.82
CA GLY A 241 -15.50 -22.80 13.77
C GLY A 241 -16.66 -23.32 14.64
N SER A 242 -16.85 -22.77 15.84
CA SER A 242 -17.99 -23.12 16.71
C SER A 242 -19.34 -22.70 16.13
N LEU A 243 -19.37 -21.65 15.31
CA LEU A 243 -20.55 -21.15 14.61
C LEU A 243 -20.82 -21.91 13.29
N GLY A 244 -20.03 -22.93 12.95
CA GLY A 244 -20.21 -23.74 11.75
C GLY A 244 -19.89 -23.01 10.44
N VAL A 245 -19.22 -21.86 10.50
CA VAL A 245 -18.79 -21.12 9.31
C VAL A 245 -17.44 -21.71 8.86
N SER A 246 -17.49 -22.67 7.94
CA SER A 246 -16.30 -23.27 7.33
C SER A 246 -15.70 -22.32 6.29
N PHE A 247 -14.54 -21.73 6.60
CA PHE A 247 -13.65 -21.13 5.61
C PHE A 247 -12.43 -22.02 5.31
N PHE A 248 -12.57 -23.33 5.50
CA PHE A 248 -11.62 -24.32 4.99
C PHE A 248 -12.19 -24.97 3.73
#